data_AF-A0A7Y3J1G6-F1
#
_entry.id   AF-A0A7Y3J1G6-F1
#
_cell.length_a   1.000
_cell.length_b   1.000
_cell.length_c   1.000
_cell.angle_alpha   90.00
_cell.angle_beta   90.00
_cell.angle_gamma   90.00
#
_symmetry.space_group_name_H-M   'P 1'
#
loop_
_entity.id
_entity.type
_entity.pdbx_description
1 polymer ?
#
loop_
_entity_poly.entity_id
_entity_poly.type
_entity_poly.pdbx_seq_one_letter_code
_entity_poly.pdbx_strand_id
1 'polypeptide(L)'
;MKLIVVLLAILTTFPLGALTPDSGLRLTGADVRIEAYADGYHLIIKKTPGVQSVLLTEAFEPAGHKLATYSFRGLEPNALNGHEKRLLNGKFLPGPHTDLISSTVVPDKVFGEAFVILIPPVVEYGYDEPGARFGRINLAKRIKSGQSLWFSVRTFSRPYADYTGRYEDNAFELSQLVEKATPAPAASDSAVARLRRLGPVYVASDITQGIHRIQSAVHDDLDMVICIDTTNSMKDYLRALQKDLLGPIAAEAKNYQHFRLGLVFYRDYMEDYLTRVVTFQSDVGVIQKALDQATAAGGGDIPEAVVEGLWAALNSFDWQANHRLVLVIGDAPQHNLPRGSVTEAMVHQTALEKNVEIQIVKLPPGGDGGN
;
A
#
# COMPACT_ATOMS: atom_id res chain seq x y z
N MET A 1 -16.83 7.71 -8.39
CA MET A 1 -17.24 6.39 -7.84
C MET A 1 -15.99 5.54 -7.69
N LYS A 2 -15.57 5.24 -6.45
CA LYS A 2 -14.30 4.55 -6.15
C LYS A 2 -14.42 3.07 -6.51
N LEU A 3 -13.52 2.56 -7.34
CA LEU A 3 -13.36 1.14 -7.62
C LEU A 3 -12.76 0.49 -6.37
N ILE A 4 -13.55 -0.31 -5.67
CA ILE A 4 -13.17 -1.04 -4.46
C ILE A 4 -12.60 -2.36 -4.95
N VAL A 5 -11.30 -2.57 -4.78
CA VAL A 5 -10.71 -3.90 -4.92
C VAL A 5 -11.10 -4.68 -3.68
N VAL A 6 -12.18 -5.47 -3.78
CA VAL A 6 -12.60 -6.39 -2.73
C VAL A 6 -11.61 -7.56 -2.75
N LEU A 7 -10.59 -7.53 -1.91
CA LEU A 7 -9.73 -8.68 -1.70
C LEU A 7 -10.35 -9.61 -0.66
N LEU A 8 -10.82 -10.79 -1.09
CA LEU A 8 -11.39 -11.80 -0.20
C LEU A 8 -10.25 -12.65 0.41
N ALA A 9 -10.25 -12.82 1.72
CA ALA A 9 -9.34 -13.76 2.38
C ALA A 9 -9.87 -15.20 2.28
N ILE A 10 -8.99 -16.17 2.06
CA ILE A 10 -9.29 -17.59 2.30
C ILE A 10 -9.11 -17.84 3.79
N LEU A 11 -10.23 -17.93 4.52
CA LEU A 11 -10.24 -18.15 5.96
C LEU A 11 -10.53 -19.63 6.23
N THR A 12 -9.48 -20.39 6.54
CA THR A 12 -9.59 -21.78 7.01
C THR A 12 -9.89 -21.77 8.51
N THR A 13 -11.02 -22.35 8.89
CA THR A 13 -11.37 -22.55 10.31
C THR A 13 -10.84 -23.86 10.82
N PHE A 14 -10.11 -23.83 11.91
CA PHE A 14 -9.60 -25.03 12.56
C PHE A 14 -10.46 -25.38 13.77
N PRO A 15 -10.94 -26.64 13.88
CA PRO A 15 -11.62 -27.08 15.09
C PRO A 15 -10.60 -27.23 16.22
N LEU A 16 -10.53 -26.22 17.09
CA LEU A 16 -9.83 -26.31 18.37
C LEU A 16 -10.74 -27.01 19.39
N GLY A 17 -10.73 -28.35 19.38
CA GLY A 17 -11.40 -29.17 20.40
C GLY A 17 -12.65 -29.93 19.93
N ALA A 18 -13.12 -30.83 20.81
CA ALA A 18 -14.26 -31.71 20.56
C ALA A 18 -15.52 -30.92 20.19
N LEU A 19 -16.39 -31.53 19.38
CA LEU A 19 -17.70 -31.02 18.99
C LEU A 19 -18.54 -30.64 20.23
N THR A 20 -18.41 -29.41 20.68
CA THR A 20 -19.31 -28.81 21.66
C THR A 20 -20.65 -28.50 20.99
N PRO A 21 -21.77 -28.56 21.73
CA PRO A 21 -23.07 -28.14 21.20
C PRO A 21 -22.98 -26.72 20.67
N ASP A 22 -23.67 -26.43 19.56
CA ASP A 22 -23.68 -25.11 18.93
C ASP A 22 -24.09 -24.04 19.95
N SER A 23 -23.10 -23.24 20.37
CA SER A 23 -23.26 -22.17 21.35
C SER A 23 -24.03 -20.97 20.77
N GLY A 24 -24.21 -20.93 19.45
CA GLY A 24 -24.65 -19.78 18.68
C GLY A 24 -23.57 -18.70 18.50
N LEU A 25 -22.35 -18.94 19.00
CA LEU A 25 -21.21 -18.02 18.97
C LEU A 25 -20.13 -18.44 17.98
N ARG A 26 -20.22 -19.66 17.44
CA ARG A 26 -19.25 -20.19 16.49
C ARG A 26 -19.37 -19.51 15.13
N LEU A 27 -18.24 -19.16 14.55
CA LEU A 27 -18.10 -18.62 13.20
C LEU A 27 -17.37 -19.61 12.31
N THR A 28 -17.80 -19.70 11.06
CA THR A 28 -17.10 -20.43 10.01
C THR A 28 -16.44 -19.46 9.02
N GLY A 29 -15.61 -19.96 8.10
CA GLY A 29 -15.06 -19.14 7.01
C GLY A 29 -16.15 -18.50 6.12
N ALA A 30 -17.38 -19.00 6.14
CA ALA A 30 -18.52 -18.42 5.42
C ALA A 30 -19.18 -17.24 6.16
N ASP A 31 -18.89 -17.06 7.45
CA ASP A 31 -19.49 -16.02 8.29
C ASP A 31 -18.59 -14.79 8.43
N VAL A 32 -17.41 -14.82 7.82
CA VAL A 32 -16.42 -13.75 7.89
C VAL A 32 -15.87 -13.42 6.50
N ARG A 33 -15.60 -12.14 6.28
CA ARG A 33 -14.94 -11.64 5.08
C ARG A 33 -14.01 -10.52 5.49
N ILE A 34 -12.83 -10.48 4.90
CA ILE A 34 -11.95 -9.32 5.00
C ILE A 34 -12.03 -8.56 3.69
N GLU A 35 -11.97 -7.23 3.76
CA GLU A 35 -11.87 -6.34 2.62
C GLU A 35 -10.76 -5.32 2.87
N ALA A 36 -9.93 -5.07 1.85
CA ALA A 36 -8.88 -4.06 1.95
C ALA A 36 -9.41 -2.68 1.54
N TYR A 37 -9.16 -1.69 2.39
CA TYR A 37 -9.49 -0.28 2.19
C TYR A 37 -8.25 0.59 2.40
N ALA A 38 -8.41 1.89 2.17
CA ALA A 38 -7.31 2.85 2.30
C ALA A 38 -6.77 3.00 3.73
N ASP A 39 -7.67 2.82 4.70
CA ASP A 39 -7.42 2.96 6.12
C ASP A 39 -6.99 1.64 6.79
N GLY A 40 -7.02 0.51 6.06
CA GLY A 40 -6.61 -0.79 6.57
C GLY A 40 -7.48 -1.93 6.04
N TYR A 41 -7.64 -2.98 6.83
CA TYR A 41 -8.40 -4.17 6.47
C TYR A 41 -9.69 -4.21 7.29
N HIS A 42 -10.83 -4.13 6.63
CA HIS A 42 -12.13 -4.23 7.28
C HIS A 42 -12.49 -5.70 7.38
N LEU A 43 -12.49 -6.24 8.59
CA LEU A 43 -13.00 -7.56 8.91
C LEU A 43 -14.51 -7.44 9.16
N ILE A 44 -15.29 -7.92 8.19
CA ILE A 44 -16.74 -7.98 8.22
C ILE A 44 -17.17 -9.35 8.76
N ILE A 45 -17.93 -9.34 9.84
CA ILE A 45 -18.37 -10.56 10.54
C ILE A 45 -19.89 -10.56 10.54
N LYS A 46 -20.50 -11.61 9.99
CA LYS A 46 -21.96 -11.78 9.95
C LYS A 46 -22.57 -11.69 11.34
N LYS A 47 -23.64 -10.91 11.49
CA LYS A 47 -24.44 -10.88 12.70
C LYS A 47 -25.30 -12.14 12.78
N THR A 48 -24.92 -13.08 13.64
CA THR A 48 -25.79 -14.20 14.01
C THR A 48 -26.62 -13.84 15.25
N PRO A 49 -27.76 -14.52 15.51
CA PRO A 49 -28.59 -14.21 16.69
C PRO A 49 -27.84 -14.31 18.02
N GLY A 50 -26.90 -15.25 18.13
CA GLY A 50 -26.14 -15.48 19.37
C GLY A 50 -25.04 -14.46 19.64
N VAL A 51 -24.48 -13.81 18.62
CA VAL A 51 -23.32 -12.90 18.75
C VAL A 51 -23.79 -11.46 18.94
N GLN A 52 -23.41 -10.81 20.03
CA GLN A 52 -23.80 -9.44 20.40
C GLN A 52 -22.62 -8.46 20.37
N SER A 53 -21.38 -8.97 20.37
CA SER A 53 -20.18 -8.19 20.06
C SER A 53 -19.02 -9.10 19.66
N VAL A 54 -18.00 -8.51 19.06
CA VAL A 54 -16.81 -9.19 18.55
C VAL A 54 -15.54 -8.45 18.95
N LEU A 55 -14.47 -9.19 19.23
CA LEU A 55 -13.15 -8.67 19.59
C LEU A 55 -12.07 -9.43 18.83
N LEU A 56 -11.10 -8.71 18.26
CA LEU A 56 -9.94 -9.33 17.63
C LEU A 56 -8.87 -9.69 18.65
N THR A 57 -8.38 -10.92 18.62
CA THR A 57 -7.36 -11.44 19.56
C THR A 57 -6.29 -12.25 18.84
N GLU A 58 -5.14 -12.46 19.48
CA GLU A 58 -4.12 -13.39 18.96
C GLU A 58 -4.66 -14.84 18.91
N ALA A 59 -4.17 -15.67 17.98
CA ALA A 59 -4.69 -17.05 17.81
C ALA A 59 -4.08 -18.11 18.75
N PHE A 60 -3.34 -17.73 19.79
CA PHE A 60 -2.65 -18.72 20.62
C PHE A 60 -3.50 -19.20 21.80
N GLU A 61 -4.14 -20.35 21.62
CA GLU A 61 -4.51 -21.23 22.73
C GLU A 61 -4.41 -22.71 22.28
N PRO A 62 -3.38 -23.47 22.69
CA PRO A 62 -3.44 -24.92 22.57
C PRO A 62 -4.50 -25.47 23.52
N ALA A 63 -5.05 -26.65 23.20
CA ALA A 63 -6.12 -27.29 23.97
C ALA A 63 -5.83 -27.27 25.49
N GLY A 64 -6.73 -26.65 26.26
CA GLY A 64 -6.67 -26.62 27.72
C GLY A 64 -6.50 -25.24 28.38
N HIS A 65 -6.66 -24.13 27.65
CA HIS A 65 -6.70 -22.76 28.21
C HIS A 65 -5.53 -22.38 29.14
N LYS A 66 -4.31 -22.81 28.80
CA LYS A 66 -3.14 -22.65 29.70
C LYS A 66 -2.39 -21.32 29.53
N LEU A 67 -2.72 -20.50 28.51
CA LEU A 67 -2.04 -19.24 28.21
C LEU A 67 -3.06 -18.13 27.97
N ALA A 68 -2.87 -16.97 28.59
CA ALA A 68 -3.74 -15.82 28.39
C ALA A 68 -3.60 -15.27 26.96
N THR A 69 -4.72 -15.18 26.25
CA THR A 69 -4.82 -14.57 24.91
C THR A 69 -4.98 -13.06 25.01
N TYR A 70 -4.14 -12.28 24.33
CA TYR A 70 -4.24 -10.83 24.29
C TYR A 70 -5.15 -10.33 23.15
N SER A 71 -5.87 -9.23 23.39
CA SER A 71 -6.54 -8.47 22.32
C SER A 71 -5.51 -7.83 21.40
N PHE A 72 -5.80 -7.81 20.11
CA PHE A 72 -5.09 -6.93 19.20
C PHE A 72 -5.57 -5.50 19.39
N ARG A 73 -4.62 -4.58 19.29
CA ARG A 73 -4.85 -3.14 19.36
C ARG A 73 -4.16 -2.44 18.20
N GLY A 74 -4.75 -1.34 17.75
CA GLY A 74 -4.05 -0.38 16.91
C GLY A 74 -2.96 0.35 17.70
N LEU A 75 -2.06 1.04 16.98
CA LEU A 75 -1.13 1.98 17.63
C LEU A 75 -1.86 3.25 18.09
N GLU A 76 -2.95 3.59 17.40
CA GLU A 76 -3.80 4.74 17.66
C GLU A 76 -5.28 4.35 17.51
N PRO A 77 -6.21 5.05 18.17
CA PRO A 77 -7.64 4.83 17.97
C PRO A 77 -8.03 5.06 16.52
N ASN A 78 -8.76 4.12 15.93
CA ASN A 78 -9.20 4.24 14.54
C ASN A 78 -10.61 4.85 14.44
N ALA A 79 -10.95 5.43 13.29
CA ALA A 79 -12.20 6.15 13.09
C ALA A 79 -13.46 5.26 13.20
N LEU A 80 -13.33 3.95 13.00
CA LEU A 80 -14.45 3.01 12.99
C LEU A 80 -14.75 2.44 14.38
N ASN A 81 -13.72 1.94 15.07
CA ASN A 81 -13.85 1.22 16.34
C ASN A 81 -13.32 1.99 17.55
N GLY A 82 -12.60 3.10 17.36
CA GLY A 82 -11.95 3.83 18.45
C GLY A 82 -12.91 4.43 19.49
N HIS A 83 -14.20 4.57 19.13
CA HIS A 83 -15.27 5.04 20.01
C HIS A 83 -16.28 3.94 20.39
N GLU A 84 -16.04 2.69 19.99
CA GLU A 84 -16.84 1.56 20.45
C GLU A 84 -16.76 1.44 21.97
N LYS A 85 -17.84 0.98 22.61
CA LYS A 85 -17.80 0.75 24.04
C LYS A 85 -17.09 -0.58 24.32
N ARG A 86 -16.06 -0.53 25.17
CA ARG A 86 -15.33 -1.72 25.63
C ARG A 86 -15.47 -1.90 27.14
N LEU A 87 -16.02 -3.02 27.58
CA LEU A 87 -16.11 -3.39 29.01
C LEU A 87 -14.93 -4.28 29.41
N LEU A 88 -13.99 -3.77 30.20
CA LEU A 88 -12.86 -4.55 30.70
C LEU A 88 -12.87 -4.54 32.23
N ASN A 89 -12.77 -5.71 32.86
CA ASN A 89 -12.80 -5.86 34.32
C ASN A 89 -14.00 -5.17 34.99
N GLY A 90 -15.19 -5.27 34.36
CA GLY A 90 -16.44 -4.68 34.86
C GLY A 90 -16.55 -3.16 34.71
N LYS A 91 -15.60 -2.49 34.05
CA LYS A 91 -15.64 -1.04 33.79
C LYS A 91 -15.53 -0.76 32.30
N PHE A 92 -16.25 0.24 31.84
CA PHE A 92 -16.07 0.74 30.48
C PHE A 92 -14.74 1.47 30.39
N LEU A 93 -13.96 1.17 29.35
CA LEU A 93 -12.76 1.92 29.04
C LEU A 93 -13.12 3.35 28.66
N PRO A 94 -12.30 4.35 29.05
CA PRO A 94 -12.47 5.71 28.55
C PRO A 94 -12.20 5.73 27.04
N GLY A 95 -13.03 6.46 26.28
CA GLY A 95 -12.82 6.65 24.85
C GLY A 95 -12.01 7.92 24.56
N PRO A 96 -11.33 8.00 23.39
CA PRO A 96 -11.13 6.94 22.41
C PRO A 96 -10.04 5.93 22.84
N HIS A 97 -10.13 4.68 22.37
CA HIS A 97 -9.18 3.61 22.70
C HIS A 97 -8.70 2.83 21.48
N THR A 98 -7.65 2.01 21.65
CA THR A 98 -6.99 1.29 20.55
C THR A 98 -7.49 -0.14 20.34
N ASP A 99 -8.39 -0.65 21.19
CA ASP A 99 -8.95 -2.00 21.05
C ASP A 99 -9.74 -2.19 19.74
N LEU A 100 -9.50 -3.34 19.09
CA LEU A 100 -10.17 -3.74 17.86
C LEU A 100 -11.44 -4.53 18.18
N ILE A 101 -12.48 -3.80 18.57
CA ILE A 101 -13.80 -4.30 19.00
C ILE A 101 -14.91 -3.74 18.13
N SER A 102 -15.99 -4.51 17.96
CA SER A 102 -17.26 -3.97 17.45
C SER A 102 -18.45 -4.55 18.22
N SER A 103 -19.33 -3.68 18.69
CA SER A 103 -20.67 -4.03 19.20
C SER A 103 -21.78 -3.41 18.33
N THR A 104 -21.42 -2.46 17.46
CA THR A 104 -22.34 -1.83 16.53
C THR A 104 -22.62 -2.74 15.34
N VAL A 105 -23.89 -3.02 15.11
CA VAL A 105 -24.34 -3.75 13.92
C VAL A 105 -24.58 -2.75 12.80
N VAL A 106 -24.04 -3.04 11.62
CA VAL A 106 -24.22 -2.24 10.40
C VAL A 106 -24.85 -3.10 9.30
N PRO A 107 -25.62 -2.50 8.38
CA PRO A 107 -26.11 -3.22 7.21
C PRO A 107 -24.96 -3.63 6.29
N ASP A 108 -24.99 -4.86 5.80
CA ASP A 108 -24.01 -5.41 4.84
C ASP A 108 -24.71 -6.05 3.64
N LYS A 109 -24.12 -5.92 2.45
CA LYS A 109 -24.71 -6.40 1.20
C LYS A 109 -24.71 -7.93 1.04
N VAL A 110 -23.82 -8.63 1.74
CA VAL A 110 -23.66 -10.08 1.64
C VAL A 110 -24.32 -10.78 2.83
N PHE A 111 -24.14 -10.23 4.03
CA PHE A 111 -24.63 -10.81 5.28
C PHE A 111 -25.95 -10.24 5.78
N GLY A 112 -26.45 -9.16 5.18
CA GLY A 112 -27.62 -8.42 5.64
C GLY A 112 -27.27 -7.52 6.82
N GLU A 113 -26.80 -8.11 7.91
CA GLU A 113 -26.31 -7.43 9.10
C GLU A 113 -24.92 -7.97 9.48
N ALA A 114 -24.01 -7.07 9.86
CA ALA A 114 -22.64 -7.44 10.22
C ALA A 114 -22.04 -6.53 11.30
N PHE A 115 -21.01 -7.03 11.97
CA PHE A 115 -20.04 -6.23 12.71
C PHE A 115 -18.85 -5.93 11.78
N VAL A 116 -18.21 -4.78 11.98
CA VAL A 116 -17.01 -4.42 11.21
C VAL A 116 -15.90 -3.97 12.15
N ILE A 117 -14.76 -4.66 12.07
CA ILE A 117 -13.52 -4.26 12.75
C ILE A 117 -12.53 -3.78 11.68
N LEU A 118 -12.07 -2.53 11.81
CA LEU A 118 -10.95 -2.00 11.05
C LEU A 118 -9.65 -2.46 11.69
N ILE A 119 -8.94 -3.35 11.00
CA ILE A 119 -7.61 -3.83 11.35
C ILE A 119 -6.58 -2.92 10.67
N PRO A 120 -5.84 -2.08 11.43
CA PRO A 120 -4.81 -1.24 10.84
C PRO A 120 -3.65 -2.08 10.29
N PRO A 121 -2.80 -1.51 9.40
CA PRO A 121 -1.65 -2.21 8.83
C PRO A 121 -0.65 -2.73 9.87
N VAL A 122 -0.58 -2.07 11.02
CA VAL A 122 0.25 -2.48 12.17
C VAL A 122 -0.66 -2.62 13.38
N VAL A 123 -0.62 -3.80 13.99
CA VAL A 123 -1.30 -4.08 15.26
C VAL A 123 -0.29 -4.47 16.32
N GLU A 124 -0.65 -4.29 17.57
CA GLU A 124 0.10 -4.77 18.73
C GLU A 124 -0.76 -5.65 19.62
N TYR A 125 -0.10 -6.51 20.39
CA TYR A 125 -0.73 -7.36 21.39
C TYR A 125 0.17 -7.41 22.63
N GLY A 126 -0.42 -7.76 23.76
CA GLY A 126 0.32 -7.89 25.02
C GLY A 126 0.74 -6.57 25.64
N TYR A 127 1.50 -6.61 26.73
CA TYR A 127 1.98 -5.40 27.42
C TYR A 127 3.48 -5.53 27.68
N ASP A 128 4.20 -4.41 27.61
CA ASP A 128 5.63 -4.34 27.93
C ASP A 128 5.83 -4.34 29.45
N GLU A 129 5.43 -5.45 30.07
CA GLU A 129 5.54 -5.72 31.50
C GLU A 129 6.47 -6.92 31.72
N PRO A 130 7.26 -6.96 32.81
CA PRO A 130 8.15 -8.08 33.09
C PRO A 130 7.39 -9.42 33.13
N GLY A 131 7.72 -10.32 32.19
CA GLY A 131 7.11 -11.64 32.08
C GLY A 131 5.83 -11.69 31.22
N ALA A 132 5.34 -10.56 30.73
CA ALA A 132 4.23 -10.52 29.78
C ALA A 132 4.74 -10.74 28.33
N ARG A 133 3.94 -11.46 27.53
CA ARG A 133 4.18 -11.55 26.08
C ARG A 133 3.66 -10.26 25.48
N PHE A 134 4.46 -9.62 24.62
CA PHE A 134 4.01 -8.52 23.78
C PHE A 134 4.68 -8.56 22.42
N GLY A 135 4.07 -7.92 21.44
CA GLY A 135 4.65 -7.82 20.12
C GLY A 135 3.88 -6.91 19.19
N ARG A 136 4.57 -6.47 18.14
CA ARG A 136 3.99 -5.73 17.02
C ARG A 136 3.97 -6.61 15.78
N ILE A 137 2.86 -6.59 15.08
CA ILE A 137 2.64 -7.33 13.85
C ILE A 137 2.34 -6.33 12.75
N ASN A 138 3.23 -6.28 11.76
CA ASN A 138 2.95 -5.59 10.50
C ASN A 138 2.17 -6.55 9.60
N LEU A 139 0.85 -6.39 9.59
CA LEU A 139 -0.08 -7.25 8.86
C LEU A 139 0.10 -7.12 7.35
N ALA A 140 0.31 -5.89 6.88
CA ALA A 140 0.57 -5.63 5.47
C ALA A 140 1.79 -6.43 4.98
N LYS A 141 2.91 -6.34 5.73
CA LYS A 141 4.16 -7.07 5.42
C LYS A 141 3.97 -8.60 5.41
N ARG A 142 3.23 -9.14 6.39
CA ARG A 142 3.00 -10.59 6.50
C ARG A 142 2.26 -11.11 5.27
N ILE A 143 1.12 -10.51 4.94
CA ILE A 143 0.24 -10.98 3.86
C ILE A 143 0.97 -11.08 2.53
N LYS A 144 1.75 -10.05 2.13
CA LYS A 144 2.38 -10.11 0.81
C LYS A 144 3.71 -10.86 0.79
N SER A 145 4.35 -11.09 1.94
CA SER A 145 5.43 -12.08 2.06
C SER A 145 4.94 -13.55 1.99
N GLY A 146 3.63 -13.75 1.77
CA GLY A 146 3.00 -15.08 1.78
C GLY A 146 2.96 -15.71 3.18
N GLN A 147 3.28 -14.93 4.22
CA GLN A 147 3.22 -15.39 5.60
C GLN A 147 1.81 -15.19 6.13
N SER A 148 1.17 -16.29 6.47
CA SER A 148 -0.15 -16.24 7.10
C SER A 148 -0.10 -15.49 8.44
N LEU A 149 -1.17 -14.74 8.74
CA LEU A 149 -1.46 -14.30 10.10
C LEU A 149 -2.55 -15.19 10.69
N TRP A 150 -2.25 -15.79 11.84
CA TRP A 150 -3.25 -16.44 12.66
C TRP A 150 -3.84 -15.43 13.65
N PHE A 151 -5.15 -15.29 13.65
CA PHE A 151 -5.89 -14.46 14.61
C PHE A 151 -7.18 -15.17 15.05
N SER A 152 -7.79 -14.70 16.14
CA SER A 152 -9.08 -15.18 16.61
C SER A 152 -10.10 -14.04 16.62
N VAL A 153 -11.29 -14.30 16.07
CA VAL A 153 -12.47 -13.47 16.34
C VAL A 153 -13.16 -14.04 17.56
N ARG A 154 -13.00 -13.36 18.69
CA ARG A 154 -13.73 -13.70 19.91
C ARG A 154 -15.14 -13.14 19.81
N THR A 155 -16.13 -14.01 19.79
CA THR A 155 -17.54 -13.66 19.77
C THR A 155 -18.10 -13.68 21.18
N PHE A 156 -19.04 -12.78 21.49
CA PHE A 156 -19.66 -12.67 22.79
C PHE A 156 -21.17 -12.74 22.69
N SER A 157 -21.80 -13.43 23.64
CA SER A 157 -23.26 -13.45 23.81
C SER A 157 -23.83 -12.16 24.40
N ARG A 158 -22.97 -11.21 24.79
CA ARG A 158 -23.30 -9.90 25.33
C ARG A 158 -22.57 -8.81 24.54
N PRO A 159 -23.10 -7.56 24.52
CA PRO A 159 -22.40 -6.46 23.87
C PRO A 159 -21.11 -6.08 24.62
N TYR A 160 -20.27 -5.26 24.00
CA TYR A 160 -19.10 -4.60 24.60
C TYR A 160 -17.96 -5.54 25.04
N ALA A 161 -17.94 -6.74 24.46
CA ALA A 161 -17.04 -7.83 24.82
C ALA A 161 -17.09 -8.15 26.33
N ASP A 162 -18.31 -8.20 26.87
CA ASP A 162 -18.60 -8.50 28.27
C ASP A 162 -18.37 -9.99 28.61
N TYR A 163 -17.29 -10.24 29.35
CA TYR A 163 -16.88 -11.57 29.83
C TYR A 163 -17.79 -12.18 30.90
N THR A 164 -18.80 -11.47 31.39
CA THR A 164 -19.82 -12.07 32.27
C THR A 164 -20.82 -12.92 31.49
N GLY A 165 -20.86 -12.79 30.16
CA GLY A 165 -21.56 -13.69 29.25
C GLY A 165 -20.67 -14.81 28.72
N ARG A 166 -21.27 -15.71 27.93
CA ARG A 166 -20.51 -16.71 27.15
C ARG A 166 -19.72 -16.01 26.04
N TYR A 167 -18.51 -16.50 25.78
CA TYR A 167 -17.69 -16.11 24.62
C TYR A 167 -17.07 -17.35 23.97
N GLU A 168 -16.69 -17.25 22.70
CA GLU A 168 -16.01 -18.31 21.96
C GLU A 168 -14.92 -17.71 21.06
N ASP A 169 -13.77 -18.37 20.99
CA ASP A 169 -12.66 -17.99 20.12
C ASP A 169 -12.79 -18.71 18.79
N ASN A 170 -12.88 -17.94 17.71
CA ASN A 170 -12.98 -18.47 16.36
C ASN A 170 -11.67 -18.18 15.64
N ALA A 171 -10.81 -19.20 15.57
CA ALA A 171 -9.49 -19.09 14.95
C ALA A 171 -9.58 -19.07 13.43
N PHE A 172 -8.86 -18.13 12.84
CA PHE A 172 -8.75 -17.95 11.42
C PHE A 172 -7.30 -17.76 11.00
N GLU A 173 -6.98 -18.32 9.84
CA GLU A 173 -5.73 -18.04 9.14
C GLU A 173 -5.98 -17.06 7.99
N LEU A 174 -5.36 -15.89 8.05
CA LEU A 174 -5.26 -14.99 6.90
C LEU A 174 -4.02 -15.38 6.11
N SER A 175 -4.19 -16.29 5.15
CA SER A 175 -3.09 -16.85 4.33
C SER A 175 -2.78 -16.00 3.10
N GLN A 176 -3.81 -15.50 2.41
CA GLN A 176 -3.69 -14.67 1.21
C GLN A 176 -4.89 -13.73 1.08
N LEU A 177 -4.66 -12.55 0.52
CA LEU A 177 -5.72 -11.69 0.02
C LEU A 177 -5.92 -12.00 -1.47
N VAL A 178 -7.10 -12.47 -1.86
CA VAL A 178 -7.44 -12.82 -3.25
C VAL A 178 -8.28 -11.71 -3.87
N GLU A 179 -7.81 -11.11 -4.95
CA GLU A 179 -8.55 -10.06 -5.66
C GLU A 179 -9.87 -10.62 -6.20
N LYS A 180 -11.02 -10.16 -5.69
CA LYS A 180 -12.32 -10.54 -6.26
C LYS A 180 -12.54 -9.71 -7.52
N ALA A 181 -12.37 -10.36 -8.67
CA ALA A 181 -12.76 -9.80 -9.95
C ALA A 181 -14.24 -9.42 -9.95
N THR A 182 -14.55 -8.12 -9.93
CA THR A 182 -15.82 -7.64 -10.48
C THR A 182 -15.87 -8.01 -11.97
N PRO A 183 -17.01 -8.46 -12.53
CA PRO A 183 -17.12 -8.56 -13.98
C PRO A 183 -16.78 -7.20 -14.55
N ALA A 184 -15.76 -7.19 -15.42
CA ALA A 184 -15.22 -5.97 -15.99
C ALA A 184 -16.37 -5.14 -16.57
N PRO A 185 -16.53 -3.87 -16.19
CA PRO A 185 -17.14 -2.93 -17.11
C PRO A 185 -16.32 -3.06 -18.40
N ALA A 186 -17.00 -3.26 -19.53
CA ALA A 186 -16.35 -3.40 -20.83
C ALA A 186 -15.20 -2.40 -20.96
N ALA A 187 -14.00 -2.93 -21.26
CA ALA A 187 -12.73 -2.26 -21.41
C ALA A 187 -12.81 -0.72 -21.42
N SER A 188 -12.73 -0.09 -20.24
CA SER A 188 -12.34 1.31 -20.12
C SER A 188 -11.78 1.58 -18.72
N ASP A 189 -10.71 2.34 -18.70
CA ASP A 189 -10.01 2.90 -17.52
C ASP A 189 -8.94 2.03 -16.82
N SER A 190 -7.89 1.66 -17.56
CA SER A 190 -6.58 1.35 -16.98
C SER A 190 -5.95 2.61 -16.33
N ALA A 191 -4.98 2.44 -15.41
CA ALA A 191 -4.24 3.55 -14.79
C ALA A 191 -3.65 4.54 -15.84
N VAL A 192 -3.34 4.04 -17.04
CA VAL A 192 -2.94 4.82 -18.21
C VAL A 192 -4.03 5.80 -18.67
N ALA A 193 -5.31 5.44 -18.58
CA ALA A 193 -6.44 6.32 -18.94
C ALA A 193 -6.76 7.37 -17.85
N ARG A 194 -6.36 7.14 -16.60
CA ARG A 194 -6.39 8.17 -15.54
C ARG A 194 -5.26 9.17 -15.73
N LEU A 195 -4.07 8.68 -16.05
CA LEU A 195 -2.88 9.49 -16.32
C LEU A 195 -2.98 10.32 -17.61
N ARG A 196 -3.64 9.81 -18.67
CA ARG A 196 -3.97 10.58 -19.88
C ARG A 196 -4.78 11.87 -19.64
N ARG A 197 -5.36 12.06 -18.46
CA ARG A 197 -6.09 13.29 -18.08
C ARG A 197 -5.15 14.38 -17.52
N LEU A 198 -3.86 14.07 -17.32
CA LEU A 198 -2.84 14.96 -16.74
C LEU A 198 -1.95 15.65 -17.80
N GLY A 199 -2.29 15.52 -19.09
CA GLY A 199 -1.46 15.93 -20.22
C GLY A 199 -1.19 14.76 -21.17
N PRO A 200 -0.42 14.95 -22.26
CA PRO A 200 -0.17 13.92 -23.26
C PRO A 200 0.77 12.84 -22.69
N VAL A 201 0.20 11.90 -21.95
CA VAL A 201 0.90 10.74 -21.38
C VAL A 201 1.12 9.70 -22.48
N TYR A 202 2.39 9.48 -22.82
CA TYR A 202 2.84 8.45 -23.75
C TYR A 202 3.40 7.26 -22.99
N VAL A 203 2.67 6.15 -23.03
CA VAL A 203 3.19 4.85 -22.60
C VAL A 203 3.96 4.26 -23.77
N ALA A 204 5.26 4.53 -23.80
CA ALA A 204 6.16 3.90 -24.76
C ALA A 204 6.48 2.47 -24.32
N SER A 205 6.52 1.53 -25.27
CA SER A 205 7.01 0.16 -25.04
C SER A 205 8.54 0.06 -25.03
N ASP A 206 9.24 1.20 -25.21
CA ASP A 206 10.68 1.29 -25.39
C ASP A 206 11.17 2.70 -24.98
N ILE A 207 12.25 2.77 -24.19
CA ILE A 207 12.92 4.01 -23.74
C ILE A 207 13.30 4.89 -24.95
N THR A 208 13.63 4.27 -26.08
CA THR A 208 14.04 4.94 -27.32
C THR A 208 12.91 5.80 -27.91
N GLN A 209 11.64 5.43 -27.74
CA GLN A 209 10.50 6.21 -28.26
C GLN A 209 10.20 7.47 -27.45
N GLY A 210 10.48 7.47 -26.14
CA GLY A 210 10.41 8.69 -25.32
C GLY A 210 11.44 9.72 -25.77
N ILE A 211 12.65 9.25 -26.08
CA ILE A 211 13.74 10.08 -26.59
C ILE A 211 13.44 10.62 -28.00
N HIS A 212 12.82 9.83 -28.88
CA HIS A 212 12.45 10.28 -30.23
C HIS A 212 11.42 11.42 -30.28
N ARG A 213 10.67 11.69 -29.20
CA ARG A 213 9.77 12.86 -29.13
C ARG A 213 10.49 14.16 -28.80
N ILE A 214 11.56 14.07 -28.00
CA ILE A 214 12.44 15.20 -27.70
C ILE A 214 12.97 15.81 -29.01
N GLN A 215 13.28 14.94 -29.99
CA GLN A 215 13.76 15.30 -31.34
C GLN A 215 12.76 16.09 -32.20
N SER A 216 11.46 16.04 -31.90
CA SER A 216 10.41 16.60 -32.78
C SER A 216 10.17 18.11 -32.57
N ALA A 217 10.83 18.71 -31.59
CA ALA A 217 10.57 20.07 -31.17
C ALA A 217 11.86 20.89 -31.23
N VAL A 218 11.93 21.80 -32.22
CA VAL A 218 13.08 22.69 -32.44
C VAL A 218 13.13 23.70 -31.30
N HIS A 219 14.03 23.49 -30.37
CA HIS A 219 14.08 24.17 -29.08
C HIS A 219 15.54 24.50 -28.76
N ASP A 220 15.83 25.76 -28.40
CA ASP A 220 17.20 26.23 -28.16
C ASP A 220 17.79 25.69 -26.85
N ASP A 221 16.94 25.43 -25.85
CA ASP A 221 17.32 24.96 -24.52
C ASP A 221 16.38 23.88 -23.96
N LEU A 222 16.92 22.96 -23.16
CA LEU A 222 16.17 21.88 -22.52
C LEU A 222 16.70 21.59 -21.11
N ASP A 223 15.79 21.67 -20.15
CA ASP A 223 15.95 21.10 -18.82
C ASP A 223 15.20 19.77 -18.77
N MET A 224 15.91 18.71 -18.40
CA MET A 224 15.32 17.38 -18.30
C MET A 224 15.62 16.77 -16.93
N VAL A 225 14.61 16.20 -16.27
CA VAL A 225 14.78 15.43 -15.03
C VAL A 225 14.30 14.01 -15.27
N ILE A 226 15.13 13.02 -14.94
CA ILE A 226 14.73 11.61 -15.00
C ILE A 226 14.40 11.14 -13.60
N CYS A 227 13.18 10.65 -13.39
CA CYS A 227 12.74 10.01 -12.16
C CYS A 227 12.83 8.50 -12.34
N ILE A 228 13.68 7.83 -11.57
CA ILE A 228 13.90 6.38 -11.67
C ILE A 228 13.43 5.71 -10.38
N ASP A 229 12.57 4.70 -10.54
CA ASP A 229 12.28 3.77 -9.46
C ASP A 229 13.51 2.90 -9.16
N THR A 230 13.91 2.84 -7.89
CA THR A 230 15.03 2.04 -7.40
C THR A 230 14.62 0.98 -6.38
N THR A 231 13.35 0.54 -6.42
CA THR A 231 12.88 -0.67 -5.74
C THR A 231 13.59 -1.92 -6.26
N ASN A 232 13.48 -3.04 -5.53
CA ASN A 232 14.16 -4.28 -5.90
C ASN A 232 13.62 -4.93 -7.20
N SER A 233 12.37 -4.69 -7.61
CA SER A 233 11.84 -5.17 -8.91
C SER A 233 12.58 -4.54 -10.10
N MET A 234 13.02 -3.30 -9.93
CA MET A 234 13.79 -2.55 -10.91
C MET A 234 15.24 -2.98 -11.03
N LYS A 235 15.71 -4.02 -10.32
CA LYS A 235 17.15 -4.37 -10.27
C LYS A 235 17.77 -4.66 -11.64
N ASP A 236 17.13 -5.47 -12.47
CA ASP A 236 17.68 -5.80 -13.79
C ASP A 236 17.49 -4.65 -14.79
N TYR A 237 16.39 -3.88 -14.65
CA TYR A 237 16.19 -2.66 -15.42
C TYR A 237 17.21 -1.58 -15.07
N LEU A 238 17.54 -1.40 -13.79
CA LEU A 238 18.53 -0.42 -13.34
C LEU A 238 19.92 -0.72 -13.91
N ARG A 239 20.30 -2.00 -14.02
CA ARG A 239 21.54 -2.42 -14.70
C ARG A 239 21.53 -2.06 -16.18
N ALA A 240 20.40 -2.27 -16.86
CA ALA A 240 20.25 -1.87 -18.25
C ALA A 240 20.28 -0.34 -18.41
N LEU A 241 19.63 0.41 -17.52
CA LEU A 241 19.67 1.88 -17.51
C LEU A 241 21.08 2.41 -17.29
N GLN A 242 21.82 1.86 -16.33
CA GLN A 242 23.23 2.20 -16.09
C GLN A 242 24.09 2.03 -17.34
N LYS A 243 23.80 1.01 -18.15
CA LYS A 243 24.57 0.72 -19.36
C LYS A 243 24.15 1.56 -20.57
N ASP A 244 22.85 1.69 -20.80
CA ASP A 244 22.32 2.07 -22.11
C ASP A 244 21.52 3.40 -22.11
N LEU A 245 21.16 3.96 -20.94
CA LEU A 245 20.27 5.14 -20.87
C LEU A 245 20.92 6.43 -21.38
N LEU A 246 22.14 6.74 -20.94
CA LEU A 246 22.74 8.05 -21.17
C LEU A 246 23.36 8.22 -22.55
N GLY A 247 23.65 7.14 -23.28
CA GLY A 247 24.19 7.21 -24.64
C GLY A 247 23.27 7.99 -25.60
N PRO A 248 22.00 7.58 -25.75
CA PRO A 248 21.01 8.31 -26.54
C PRO A 248 20.76 9.75 -26.04
N ILE A 249 20.70 9.97 -24.73
CA ILE A 249 20.48 11.31 -24.16
C ILE A 249 21.67 12.24 -24.44
N ALA A 250 22.91 11.74 -24.35
CA ALA A 250 24.10 12.50 -24.68
C ALA A 250 24.20 12.81 -26.19
N ALA A 251 23.66 11.95 -27.05
CA ALA A 251 23.52 12.24 -28.47
C ALA A 251 22.48 13.35 -28.70
N GLU A 252 21.36 13.30 -27.99
CA GLU A 252 20.29 14.29 -28.08
C GLU A 252 20.69 15.66 -27.54
N ALA A 253 21.44 15.69 -26.43
CA ALA A 253 21.94 16.91 -25.81
C ALA A 253 22.74 17.80 -26.78
N LYS A 254 23.36 17.21 -27.82
CA LYS A 254 24.10 17.95 -28.85
C LYS A 254 23.23 18.81 -29.76
N ASN A 255 21.92 18.56 -29.80
CA ASN A 255 20.97 19.32 -30.60
C ASN A 255 20.52 20.62 -29.91
N TYR A 256 20.84 20.80 -28.62
CA TYR A 256 20.46 21.95 -27.81
C TYR A 256 21.66 22.86 -27.55
N GLN A 257 21.45 24.18 -27.54
CA GLN A 257 22.50 25.13 -27.15
C GLN A 257 22.78 25.04 -25.64
N HIS A 258 21.72 24.85 -24.85
CA HIS A 258 21.80 24.67 -23.41
C HIS A 258 21.00 23.44 -23.01
N PHE A 259 21.70 22.42 -22.51
CA PHE A 259 21.08 21.20 -21.99
C PHE A 259 21.49 21.00 -20.54
N ARG A 260 20.52 20.75 -19.66
CA ARG A 260 20.77 20.37 -18.26
C ARG A 260 19.95 19.15 -17.90
N LEU A 261 20.63 18.18 -17.31
CA LEU A 261 20.05 16.92 -16.89
C LEU A 261 20.05 16.79 -15.37
N GLY A 262 18.91 16.41 -14.81
CA GLY A 262 18.70 16.09 -13.42
C GLY A 262 18.32 14.63 -13.25
N LEU A 263 18.54 14.10 -12.05
CA LEU A 263 18.17 12.73 -11.70
C LEU A 263 17.46 12.73 -10.35
N VAL A 264 16.34 12.02 -10.29
CA VAL A 264 15.62 11.75 -9.05
C VAL A 264 15.48 10.25 -8.91
N PHE A 265 16.02 9.69 -7.85
CA PHE A 265 15.67 8.34 -7.45
C PHE A 265 14.52 8.42 -6.46
N TYR A 266 13.53 7.56 -6.61
CA TYR A 266 12.50 7.37 -5.60
C TYR A 266 12.44 5.89 -5.20
N ARG A 267 11.93 5.67 -4.00
CA ARG A 267 11.66 4.35 -3.42
C ARG A 267 10.35 4.40 -2.65
N ASP A 268 9.99 3.26 -2.10
CA ASP A 268 8.91 3.12 -1.14
C ASP A 268 9.12 3.96 0.12
N TYR A 269 8.02 4.37 0.75
CA TYR A 269 8.05 5.01 2.06
C TYR A 269 8.73 4.10 3.10
N MET A 270 9.44 4.70 4.06
CA MET A 270 10.16 3.98 5.13
C MET A 270 11.38 3.16 4.67
N GLU A 271 11.82 3.34 3.43
CA GLU A 271 13.13 2.87 2.94
C GLU A 271 14.25 3.85 3.31
N ASP A 272 15.50 3.49 2.99
CA ASP A 272 16.71 4.30 3.23
C ASP A 272 16.57 5.77 2.78
N TYR A 273 15.72 6.01 1.79
CA TYR A 273 15.31 7.33 1.34
C TYR A 273 13.97 7.24 0.62
N LEU A 274 13.18 8.31 0.71
CA LEU A 274 11.96 8.46 -0.10
C LEU A 274 12.29 9.00 -1.48
N THR A 275 13.12 10.04 -1.53
CA THR A 275 13.67 10.60 -2.77
C THR A 275 15.15 10.96 -2.57
N ARG A 276 15.95 10.81 -3.63
CA ARG A 276 17.32 11.32 -3.72
C ARG A 276 17.45 12.13 -5.00
N VAL A 277 17.89 13.37 -4.85
CA VAL A 277 17.95 14.34 -5.94
C VAL A 277 19.39 14.62 -6.31
N VAL A 278 19.70 14.49 -7.60
CA VAL A 278 20.88 15.04 -8.24
C VAL A 278 20.41 16.23 -9.07
N THR A 279 20.72 17.43 -8.60
CA THR A 279 20.31 18.68 -9.24
C THR A 279 20.90 18.80 -10.64
N PHE A 280 20.37 19.73 -11.44
CA PHE A 280 20.79 19.94 -12.83
C PHE A 280 22.30 19.99 -13.02
N GLN A 281 22.78 19.18 -13.96
CA GLN A 281 24.16 19.13 -14.42
C GLN A 281 24.18 19.34 -15.94
N SER A 282 25.19 20.08 -16.42
CA SER A 282 25.48 20.18 -17.86
C SER A 282 26.39 19.04 -18.34
N ASP A 283 27.16 18.43 -17.44
CA ASP A 283 27.99 17.26 -17.73
C ASP A 283 27.20 15.98 -17.44
N VAL A 284 26.80 15.29 -18.52
CA VAL A 284 26.09 14.00 -18.45
C VAL A 284 26.92 12.93 -17.73
N GLY A 285 28.26 13.05 -17.71
CA GLY A 285 29.14 12.15 -16.97
C GLY A 285 28.95 12.23 -15.45
N VAL A 286 28.50 13.36 -14.90
CA VAL A 286 28.12 13.47 -13.48
C VAL A 286 26.85 12.67 -13.19
N ILE A 287 25.89 12.73 -14.12
CA ILE A 287 24.65 11.94 -14.03
C ILE A 287 24.95 10.44 -14.17
N GLN A 288 25.86 10.05 -15.06
CA GLN A 288 26.28 8.65 -15.20
C GLN A 288 26.87 8.11 -13.90
N LYS A 289 27.77 8.86 -13.25
CA LYS A 289 28.35 8.46 -11.97
C LYS A 289 27.30 8.28 -10.88
N ALA A 290 26.30 9.17 -10.83
CA ALA A 290 25.21 9.05 -9.88
C ALA A 290 24.31 7.84 -10.18
N LEU A 291 24.04 7.56 -11.45
CA LEU A 291 23.30 6.39 -11.90
C LEU A 291 24.04 5.08 -11.58
N ASP A 292 25.35 5.03 -11.79
CA ASP A 292 26.20 3.87 -11.48
C ASP A 292 26.27 3.56 -9.98
N GLN A 293 26.10 4.58 -9.14
CA GLN A 293 26.04 4.44 -7.68
C GLN A 293 24.65 4.02 -7.17
N ALA A 294 23.62 4.10 -8.01
CA ALA A 294 22.28 3.71 -7.64
C ALA A 294 22.23 2.19 -7.44
N THR A 295 21.68 1.78 -6.30
CA THR A 295 21.40 0.38 -6.01
C THR A 295 19.90 0.18 -5.93
N ALA A 296 19.41 -0.84 -6.64
CA ALA A 296 18.06 -1.32 -6.45
C ALA A 296 18.00 -2.02 -5.09
N ALA A 297 17.19 -1.49 -4.20
CA ALA A 297 17.00 -2.06 -2.86
C ALA A 297 15.67 -1.58 -2.29
N GLY A 298 15.18 -2.33 -1.30
CA GLY A 298 13.87 -2.08 -0.74
C GLY A 298 12.76 -2.44 -1.71
N GLY A 299 11.57 -1.92 -1.42
CA GLY A 299 10.38 -2.29 -2.16
C GLY A 299 9.57 -3.37 -1.45
N GLY A 300 8.40 -3.68 -2.03
CA GLY A 300 7.47 -4.65 -1.50
C GLY A 300 6.08 -4.05 -1.45
N ASP A 301 5.60 -3.76 -0.24
CA ASP A 301 4.16 -3.61 -0.01
C ASP A 301 3.62 -2.21 0.05
N ILE A 302 4.52 -1.26 -0.13
CA ILE A 302 4.28 0.13 0.10
C ILE A 302 3.98 0.76 -1.26
N PRO A 303 3.03 1.69 -1.36
CA PRO A 303 2.83 2.45 -2.58
C PRO A 303 4.16 3.02 -3.06
N GLU A 304 4.56 2.71 -4.30
CA GLU A 304 5.70 3.39 -4.92
C GLU A 304 5.47 4.89 -4.86
N ALA A 305 6.46 5.62 -4.36
CA ALA A 305 6.35 7.05 -4.12
C ALA A 305 6.57 7.86 -5.40
N VAL A 306 5.91 7.47 -6.50
CA VAL A 306 6.00 8.14 -7.81
C VAL A 306 5.55 9.60 -7.71
N VAL A 307 4.51 9.87 -6.90
CA VAL A 307 4.00 11.22 -6.64
C VAL A 307 5.05 12.07 -5.93
N GLU A 308 5.78 11.50 -4.99
CA GLU A 308 6.87 12.14 -4.25
C GLU A 308 8.09 12.36 -5.15
N GLY A 309 8.41 11.40 -6.01
CA GLY A 309 9.45 11.52 -7.03
C GLY A 309 9.17 12.68 -7.99
N LEU A 310 7.94 12.75 -8.53
CA LEU A 310 7.49 13.85 -9.36
C LEU A 310 7.49 15.19 -8.62
N TRP A 311 7.04 15.20 -7.36
CA TRP A 311 7.06 16.41 -6.53
C TRP A 311 8.48 16.92 -6.29
N ALA A 312 9.42 16.02 -6.02
CA ALA A 312 10.83 16.34 -5.89
C ALA A 312 11.40 16.87 -7.22
N ALA A 313 11.06 16.27 -8.36
CA ALA A 313 11.48 16.76 -9.68
C ALA A 313 10.97 18.19 -9.96
N LEU A 314 9.75 18.51 -9.57
CA LEU A 314 9.15 19.82 -9.81
C LEU A 314 9.67 20.91 -8.86
N ASN A 315 9.99 20.57 -7.61
CA ASN A 315 10.28 21.55 -6.55
C ASN A 315 11.75 21.62 -6.11
N SER A 316 12.54 20.58 -6.35
CA SER A 316 13.95 20.54 -5.93
C SER A 316 14.93 21.04 -7.02
N PHE A 317 14.41 21.50 -8.15
CA PHE A 317 15.17 21.91 -9.32
C PHE A 317 14.89 23.35 -9.71
N ASP A 318 15.95 24.08 -10.08
CA ASP A 318 15.87 25.44 -10.60
C ASP A 318 15.69 25.41 -12.12
N TRP A 319 14.44 25.28 -12.57
CA TRP A 319 14.06 25.21 -13.98
C TRP A 319 14.25 26.57 -14.67
N GLN A 320 15.14 26.63 -15.65
CA GLN A 320 15.53 27.85 -16.37
C GLN A 320 15.21 27.77 -17.87
N ALA A 321 15.24 26.57 -18.46
CA ALA A 321 15.01 26.39 -19.89
C ALA A 321 13.56 26.69 -20.30
N ASN A 322 13.34 27.02 -21.57
CA ASN A 322 11.98 27.16 -22.12
C ASN A 322 11.29 25.81 -22.22
N HIS A 323 12.06 24.75 -22.49
CA HIS A 323 11.57 23.39 -22.58
C HIS A 323 11.98 22.60 -21.35
N ARG A 324 10.97 22.01 -20.71
CA ARG A 324 11.10 21.40 -19.39
C ARG A 324 10.42 20.06 -19.41
N LEU A 325 11.18 19.00 -19.16
CA LEU A 325 10.70 17.64 -19.26
C LEU A 325 11.03 16.85 -18.00
N VAL A 326 10.06 16.13 -17.47
CA VAL A 326 10.26 15.08 -16.48
C VAL A 326 9.96 13.73 -17.13
N LEU A 327 10.94 12.83 -17.12
CA LEU A 327 10.80 11.46 -17.61
C LEU A 327 10.76 10.50 -16.42
N VAL A 328 9.63 9.84 -16.19
CA VAL A 328 9.46 8.84 -15.13
C VAL A 328 9.69 7.45 -15.71
N ILE A 329 10.50 6.63 -15.04
CA ILE A 329 10.79 5.24 -15.40
C ILE A 329 10.48 4.35 -14.19
N GLY A 330 9.63 3.33 -14.37
CA GLY A 330 9.26 2.37 -13.32
C GLY A 330 8.44 1.19 -13.86
N ASP A 331 8.36 0.09 -13.10
CA ASP A 331 7.72 -1.16 -13.52
C ASP A 331 6.36 -1.46 -12.84
N ALA A 332 6.02 -0.81 -11.72
CA ALA A 332 4.71 -0.99 -11.10
C ALA A 332 3.70 0.15 -11.40
N PRO A 333 2.39 -0.15 -11.38
CA PRO A 333 1.36 0.87 -11.49
C PRO A 333 1.26 1.70 -10.20
N GLN A 334 1.10 3.02 -10.36
CA GLN A 334 0.77 3.95 -9.28
C GLN A 334 -0.36 3.40 -8.40
N HIS A 335 -0.09 3.25 -7.11
CA HIS A 335 -1.11 2.89 -6.13
C HIS A 335 -1.94 4.13 -5.76
N ASN A 336 -3.27 3.96 -5.68
CA ASN A 336 -4.27 5.02 -5.56
C ASN A 336 -4.30 5.76 -4.20
N LEU A 337 -3.24 5.67 -3.38
CA LEU A 337 -3.21 6.21 -2.02
C LEU A 337 -1.86 6.84 -1.72
N PRO A 338 -1.73 8.17 -1.87
CA PRO A 338 -0.58 8.89 -1.33
C PRO A 338 -0.58 8.75 0.20
N ARG A 339 0.55 8.32 0.76
CA ARG A 339 0.80 8.35 2.22
C ARG A 339 1.46 9.64 2.68
N GLY A 340 2.00 10.42 1.75
CA GLY A 340 2.55 11.76 1.98
C GLY A 340 1.49 12.87 1.95
N SER A 341 1.89 14.08 2.34
CA SER A 341 1.06 15.29 2.24
C SER A 341 0.87 15.79 0.80
N VAL A 342 1.53 15.16 -0.18
CA VAL A 342 1.52 15.53 -1.59
C VAL A 342 0.49 14.68 -2.33
N THR A 343 -0.30 15.32 -3.19
CA THR A 343 -1.32 14.66 -4.00
C THR A 343 -1.03 14.77 -5.49
N GLU A 344 -1.58 13.85 -6.30
CA GLU A 344 -1.50 13.93 -7.77
C GLU A 344 -1.99 15.27 -8.32
N ALA A 345 -3.04 15.84 -7.72
CA ALA A 345 -3.57 17.14 -8.10
C ALA A 345 -2.56 18.27 -7.88
N MET A 346 -1.81 18.22 -6.76
CA MET A 346 -0.74 19.19 -6.50
C MET A 346 0.40 19.06 -7.51
N VAL A 347 0.84 17.84 -7.81
CA VAL A 347 1.87 17.59 -8.84
C VAL A 347 1.43 18.13 -10.20
N HIS A 348 0.20 17.84 -10.62
CA HIS A 348 -0.33 18.32 -11.89
C HIS A 348 -0.42 19.84 -11.95
N GLN A 349 -0.96 20.47 -10.90
CA GLN A 349 -1.07 21.92 -10.82
C GLN A 349 0.31 22.58 -10.88
N THR A 350 1.29 22.07 -10.12
CA THR A 350 2.66 22.58 -10.13
C THR A 350 3.36 22.38 -11.48
N ALA A 351 3.13 21.25 -12.15
CA ALA A 351 3.67 21.00 -13.49
C ALA A 351 3.14 22.01 -14.52
N LEU A 352 1.83 22.30 -14.49
CA LEU A 352 1.21 23.32 -15.34
C LEU A 352 1.77 24.72 -15.04
N GLU A 353 1.85 25.11 -13.76
CA GLU A 353 2.38 26.41 -13.35
C GLU A 353 3.84 26.61 -13.77
N LYS A 354 4.64 25.54 -13.73
CA LYS A 354 6.05 25.56 -14.13
C LYS A 354 6.25 25.28 -15.62
N ASN A 355 5.19 25.04 -16.40
CA ASN A 355 5.26 24.63 -17.80
C ASN A 355 6.20 23.43 -18.03
N VAL A 356 6.06 22.39 -17.19
CA VAL A 356 6.86 21.16 -17.24
C VAL A 356 6.03 20.03 -17.85
N GLU A 357 6.52 19.42 -18.91
CA GLU A 357 5.94 18.21 -19.49
C GLU A 357 6.34 16.99 -18.66
N ILE A 358 5.40 16.08 -18.40
CA ILE A 358 5.66 14.82 -17.70
C ILE A 358 5.40 13.65 -18.66
N GLN A 359 6.43 12.84 -18.89
CA GLN A 359 6.37 11.59 -19.65
C GLN A 359 6.65 10.40 -18.75
N ILE A 360 5.95 9.28 -18.98
CA ILE A 360 6.07 8.07 -18.15
C ILE A 360 6.37 6.87 -19.03
N VAL A 361 7.53 6.26 -18.81
CA VAL A 361 7.96 4.99 -19.42
C VAL A 361 7.64 3.87 -18.43
N LYS A 362 6.57 3.14 -18.72
CA LYS A 362 6.19 1.96 -17.94
C LYS A 362 6.94 0.74 -18.45
N LEU A 363 7.74 0.13 -17.60
CA LEU A 363 8.40 -1.14 -17.88
C LEU A 363 7.44 -2.30 -17.54
N PRO A 364 7.55 -3.45 -18.23
CA PRO A 364 6.79 -4.64 -17.85
C PRO A 364 7.19 -5.09 -16.43
N PRO A 365 6.29 -5.72 -15.65
CA PRO A 365 6.62 -6.20 -14.32
C PRO A 365 7.82 -7.14 -14.41
N GLY A 366 8.84 -6.94 -13.58
CA GLY A 366 10.02 -7.81 -13.54
C GLY A 366 9.61 -9.27 -13.36
N GLY A 367 9.71 -10.06 -14.43
CA GLY A 367 9.53 -11.50 -14.38
C GLY A 367 10.80 -12.13 -13.85
N ASP A 368 10.67 -12.93 -12.79
CA ASP A 368 11.72 -13.85 -12.34
C ASP A 368 12.21 -14.62 -13.57
N GLY A 369 13.43 -14.31 -14.02
CA GLY A 369 14.10 -14.99 -15.11
C GLY A 369 14.40 -16.43 -14.69
N GLY A 370 13.39 -17.29 -14.77
CA GLY A 370 13.54 -18.74 -14.73
C GLY A 370 14.23 -19.17 -16.01
N ASN A 371 15.48 -19.63 -15.85
CA ASN A 371 16.11 -20.55 -16.77
C ASN A 371 16.22 -21.91 -16.07
#